data_AF-A0A530JXH9-F1
#
_entry.id   AF-A0A530JXH9-F1
#
_cell.length_a   1.000
_cell.length_b   1.000
_cell.length_c   1.000
_cell.angle_alpha   90.00
_cell.angle_beta   90.00
_cell.angle_gamma   90.00
#
_symmetry.space_group_name_H-M   'P 1'
#
loop_
_entity.id
_entity.type
_entity.pdbx_description
1 polymer ?
#
loop_
_entity_poly.entity_id
_entity_poly.type
_entity_poly.pdbx_seq_one_letter_code
_entity_poly.pdbx_strand_id
1 'polypeptide(L)'
;DGLKVLTVADAAKWADLMMMATPDELQADIYKNEIAPNIRDGAAIAFAHGLNVHFGLIEPKSTVDVVMIAPKGPGHTVRGEYQKGGGVPCLVAVNHDASGNALDLALSYA
;
A
#
# COMPACT_ATOMS: atom_id res chain seq x y z
N ASP A 1 -8.62 -16.99 8.72
CA ASP A 1 -7.35 -16.33 9.10
C ASP A 1 -7.36 -15.62 10.45
N GLY A 2 -8.50 -15.39 11.11
CA GLY A 2 -8.50 -14.81 12.47
C GLY A 2 -8.03 -13.36 12.54
N LEU A 3 -8.00 -12.67 11.40
CA LEU A 3 -7.56 -11.29 11.30
C LEU A 3 -8.64 -10.34 11.80
N LYS A 4 -8.21 -9.24 12.44
CA LYS A 4 -9.09 -8.12 12.77
C LYS A 4 -9.56 -7.46 11.48
N VAL A 5 -10.88 -7.31 11.32
CA VAL A 5 -11.49 -6.68 10.15
C VAL A 5 -12.07 -5.33 10.56
N LEU A 6 -11.79 -4.30 9.77
CA LEU A 6 -12.31 -2.94 9.90
C LEU A 6 -12.95 -2.52 8.59
N THR A 7 -13.75 -1.46 8.61
CA THR A 7 -14.13 -0.73 7.39
C THR A 7 -12.88 -0.04 6.82
N VAL A 8 -12.89 0.32 5.53
CA VAL A 8 -11.73 1.03 4.93
C VAL A 8 -11.52 2.37 5.62
N ALA A 9 -12.59 3.12 5.89
CA ALA A 9 -12.54 4.37 6.61
C ALA A 9 -11.93 4.23 8.03
N ASP A 10 -12.31 3.20 8.79
CA ASP A 10 -11.75 2.99 10.13
C ASP A 10 -10.30 2.51 10.09
N ALA A 11 -9.95 1.67 9.11
CA ALA A 11 -8.57 1.27 8.88
C ALA A 11 -7.68 2.46 8.51
N ALA A 12 -8.19 3.39 7.68
CA ALA A 12 -7.44 4.58 7.24
C ALA A 12 -7.14 5.54 8.40
N LYS A 13 -8.05 5.64 9.38
CA LYS A 13 -7.83 6.40 10.62
C LYS A 13 -6.82 5.74 11.55
N TRP A 14 -6.82 4.40 11.58
CA TRP A 14 -6.06 3.62 12.55
C TRP A 14 -4.61 3.35 12.10
N ALA A 15 -4.39 3.16 10.80
CA ALA A 15 -3.11 2.66 10.28
C ALA A 15 -2.02 3.74 10.19
N ASP A 16 -0.79 3.36 10.55
CA ASP A 16 0.43 4.11 10.21
C ASP A 16 0.90 3.82 8.76
N LEU A 17 0.66 2.60 8.26
CA LEU A 17 0.87 2.18 6.87
C LEU A 17 -0.37 1.43 6.36
N MET A 18 -0.89 1.84 5.20
CA MET A 18 -2.04 1.22 4.55
C MET A 18 -1.66 0.66 3.17
N MET A 19 -1.79 -0.66 3.00
CA MET A 19 -1.59 -1.32 1.69
C MET A 19 -2.89 -1.37 0.89
N MET A 20 -2.89 -0.73 -0.28
CA MET A 20 -3.96 -0.80 -1.27
C MET A 20 -3.79 -2.07 -2.13
N ALA A 21 -4.56 -3.10 -1.78
CA ALA A 21 -4.58 -4.40 -2.46
C ALA A 21 -5.95 -4.73 -3.07
N THR A 22 -6.73 -3.71 -3.43
CA THR A 22 -7.98 -3.87 -4.18
C THR A 22 -7.71 -3.86 -5.69
N PRO A 23 -8.65 -4.34 -6.53
CA PRO A 23 -8.55 -4.22 -7.99
C PRO A 23 -8.28 -2.77 -8.41
N ASP A 24 -7.37 -2.57 -9.38
CA ASP A 24 -6.85 -1.26 -9.76
C ASP A 24 -7.96 -0.29 -10.19
N GLU A 25 -8.97 -0.77 -10.89
CA GLU A 25 -10.13 0.00 -11.36
C GLU A 25 -11.02 0.55 -10.25
N LEU A 26 -10.91 0.01 -9.03
CA LEU A 26 -11.70 0.44 -7.87
C LEU A 26 -10.92 1.37 -6.93
N GLN A 27 -9.58 1.39 -7.05
CA GLN A 27 -8.73 2.07 -6.06
C GLN A 27 -9.00 3.58 -6.00
N ALA A 28 -9.27 4.23 -7.13
CA ALA A 28 -9.49 5.68 -7.18
C ALA A 28 -10.74 6.11 -6.39
N ASP A 29 -11.85 5.39 -6.57
CA ASP A 29 -13.10 5.67 -5.86
C ASP A 29 -12.98 5.34 -4.37
N ILE A 30 -12.36 4.21 -4.01
CA ILE A 30 -12.10 3.84 -2.61
C ILE A 30 -11.20 4.88 -1.94
N TYR A 31 -10.13 5.30 -2.63
CA TYR A 31 -9.22 6.31 -2.10
C TYR A 31 -9.96 7.61 -1.84
N LYS A 32 -10.68 8.13 -2.84
CA LYS A 32 -11.40 9.39 -2.73
C LYS A 32 -12.45 9.38 -1.61
N ASN A 33 -13.23 8.31 -1.51
CA ASN A 33 -14.40 8.27 -0.64
C ASN A 33 -14.06 7.80 0.79
N GLU A 34 -13.07 6.93 0.95
CA GLU A 34 -12.83 6.23 2.23
C GLU A 34 -11.44 6.46 2.80
N ILE A 35 -10.41 6.70 1.99
CA ILE A 35 -9.02 6.81 2.49
C ILE A 35 -8.60 8.27 2.62
N ALA A 36 -8.66 9.07 1.54
CA ALA A 36 -8.28 10.48 1.52
C ALA A 36 -8.87 11.31 2.69
N PRO A 37 -10.17 11.22 3.04
CA PRO A 37 -10.71 11.97 4.16
C PRO A 37 -10.25 11.47 5.54
N ASN A 38 -9.73 10.25 5.63
CA ASN A 38 -9.50 9.55 6.90
C ASN A 38 -8.03 9.27 7.21
N ILE A 39 -7.18 9.17 6.19
CA ILE A 39 -5.74 8.94 6.34
C ILE A 39 -5.11 10.13 7.06
N ARG A 40 -4.40 9.81 8.14
CA ARG A 40 -3.71 10.78 8.99
C ARG A 40 -2.44 11.31 8.32
N ASP A 41 -2.04 12.51 8.70
CA ASP A 41 -0.74 13.06 8.29
C ASP A 41 0.40 12.21 8.89
N GLY A 42 1.50 12.09 8.14
CA GLY A 42 2.65 11.27 8.51
C GLY A 42 2.42 9.75 8.42
N ALA A 43 1.29 9.30 7.87
CA ALA A 43 1.12 7.90 7.48
C ALA A 43 1.78 7.59 6.14
N ALA A 44 1.80 6.32 5.76
CA ALA A 44 2.17 5.84 4.44
C ALA A 44 0.99 5.15 3.75
N ILE A 45 0.84 5.36 2.44
CA ILE A 45 0.01 4.53 1.57
C ILE A 45 0.92 3.73 0.63
N ALA A 46 0.71 2.41 0.62
CA ALA A 46 1.48 1.47 -0.17
C ALA A 46 0.60 0.84 -1.26
N PHE A 47 1.19 0.55 -2.41
CA PHE A 47 0.52 -0.14 -3.52
C PHE A 47 1.28 -1.40 -3.93
N ALA A 48 0.56 -2.42 -4.40
CA ALA A 48 1.16 -3.60 -5.02
C ALA A 48 1.41 -3.42 -6.53
N HIS A 49 0.81 -2.38 -7.13
CA HIS A 49 0.98 -2.00 -8.53
C HIS A 49 0.91 -0.48 -8.68
N GLY A 50 1.67 0.08 -9.61
CA GLY A 50 1.84 1.53 -9.75
C GLY A 50 0.77 2.25 -10.58
N LEU A 51 -0.24 1.55 -11.11
CA LEU A 51 -1.16 2.09 -12.11
C LEU A 51 -1.81 3.42 -11.70
N ASN A 52 -2.49 3.44 -10.56
CA ASN A 52 -3.26 4.63 -10.14
C ASN A 52 -2.38 5.84 -9.81
N VAL A 53 -1.17 5.60 -9.28
CA VAL A 53 -0.21 6.66 -8.98
C VAL A 53 0.47 7.15 -10.27
N HIS A 54 0.91 6.24 -11.13
CA HIS A 54 1.63 6.56 -12.37
C HIS A 54 0.78 7.36 -13.36
N PHE A 55 -0.52 7.02 -13.47
CA PHE A 55 -1.45 7.71 -14.37
C PHE A 55 -2.18 8.89 -13.71
N GLY A 56 -1.85 9.26 -12.46
CA GLY A 56 -2.46 10.41 -11.78
C GLY A 56 -3.94 10.23 -11.46
N LEU A 57 -4.41 8.99 -11.30
CA LEU A 57 -5.80 8.69 -10.91
C LEU A 57 -6.00 8.82 -9.39
N ILE A 58 -4.92 8.66 -8.63
CA ILE A 58 -4.85 8.93 -7.20
C ILE A 58 -3.75 9.95 -6.95
N GLU A 59 -4.11 11.03 -6.27
CA GLU A 59 -3.19 12.06 -5.78
C GLU A 59 -3.18 12.05 -4.25
N PRO A 60 -2.16 11.44 -3.63
CA PRO A 60 -2.03 11.39 -2.17
C PRO A 60 -1.79 12.76 -1.55
N LYS A 61 -2.12 12.90 -0.26
CA LYS A 61 -1.76 14.11 0.52
C LYS A 61 -0.23 14.27 0.52
N SER A 62 0.25 15.52 0.46
CA SER A 62 1.68 15.82 0.52
C SER A 62 2.34 15.45 1.85
N THR A 63 1.54 15.21 2.89
CA THR A 63 1.95 14.80 4.24
C THR A 63 2.09 13.28 4.40
N VAL A 64 1.87 12.49 3.35
CA VAL A 64 1.80 11.02 3.40
C VAL A 64 2.87 10.41 2.48
N ASP A 65 3.60 9.41 2.97
CA ASP A 65 4.53 8.66 2.12
C ASP A 65 3.76 7.80 1.09
N VAL A 66 4.27 7.72 -0.14
CA VAL A 66 3.66 6.96 -1.22
C VAL A 66 4.68 5.96 -1.77
N VAL A 67 4.45 4.69 -1.47
CA VAL A 67 5.39 3.61 -1.78
C VAL A 67 4.73 2.48 -2.57
N MET A 68 5.55 1.67 -3.23
CA MET A 68 5.10 0.47 -3.91
C MET A 68 5.95 -0.72 -3.48
N ILE A 69 5.30 -1.83 -3.16
CA ILE A 69 5.91 -3.14 -2.89
C ILE A 69 5.20 -4.15 -3.79
N ALA A 70 5.82 -4.50 -4.92
CA ALA A 70 5.20 -5.24 -6.01
C ALA A 70 5.85 -6.63 -6.22
N PRO A 71 5.34 -7.69 -5.58
CA PRO A 71 5.80 -9.06 -5.78
C PRO A 71 5.67 -9.50 -7.24
N LYS A 72 6.63 -10.28 -7.72
CA LYS A 72 6.68 -10.82 -9.09
C LYS A 72 6.13 -12.24 -9.16
N GLY A 73 4.88 -12.36 -8.74
CA GLY A 73 4.12 -13.60 -8.79
C GLY A 73 2.69 -13.41 -8.28
N PRO A 74 1.79 -14.37 -8.54
CA PRO A 74 0.42 -14.31 -8.04
C PRO A 74 0.39 -14.47 -6.52
N GLY A 75 -0.61 -13.87 -5.86
CA GLY A 75 -0.68 -13.82 -4.38
C GLY A 75 -0.61 -15.18 -3.68
N HIS A 76 -1.20 -16.22 -4.28
CA HIS A 76 -1.12 -17.58 -3.72
C HIS A 76 0.31 -18.15 -3.74
N THR A 77 1.14 -17.76 -4.73
CA THR A 77 2.56 -18.15 -4.79
C THR A 77 3.37 -17.38 -3.75
N VAL A 78 3.07 -16.09 -3.53
CA VAL A 78 3.69 -15.30 -2.46
C VAL A 78 3.50 -15.98 -1.11
N ARG A 79 2.25 -16.37 -0.78
CA ARG A 79 1.98 -17.09 0.48
C ARG A 79 2.62 -18.48 0.51
N GLY A 80 2.53 -19.23 -0.60
CA GLY A 80 3.04 -20.59 -0.68
C GLY A 80 4.55 -20.70 -0.50
N GLU A 81 5.32 -19.81 -1.12
CA GLU A 81 6.79 -19.78 -0.97
C GLU A 81 7.20 -19.31 0.43
N TYR A 82 6.51 -18.31 0.98
CA TYR A 82 6.75 -17.87 2.37
C TYR A 82 6.60 -19.01 3.37
N GLN A 83 5.56 -19.84 3.24
CA GLN A 83 5.33 -20.98 4.15
C GLN A 83 6.41 -22.06 4.05
N LYS A 84 7.15 -22.13 2.94
CA LYS A 84 8.29 -23.03 2.74
C LYS A 84 9.62 -22.43 3.22
N GLY A 85 9.63 -21.20 3.74
CA GLY A 85 10.84 -20.45 4.09
C GLY A 85 11.54 -19.80 2.91
N GLY A 86 10.88 -19.75 1.74
CA GLY A 86 11.34 -19.03 0.56
C GLY A 86 10.67 -17.66 0.41
N GLY A 87 10.73 -17.10 -0.80
CA GLY A 87 10.11 -15.83 -1.14
C GLY A 87 9.97 -15.63 -2.65
N VAL A 88 9.18 -14.63 -3.03
CA VAL A 88 9.02 -14.21 -4.43
C VAL A 88 9.78 -12.89 -4.61
N PRO A 89 10.56 -12.71 -5.69
CA PRO A 89 11.21 -11.44 -5.97
C PRO A 89 10.22 -10.28 -5.94
N CYS A 90 10.63 -9.16 -5.34
CA CYS A 90 9.77 -8.00 -5.18
C CYS A 90 10.46 -6.74 -5.71
N LEU A 91 9.70 -5.88 -6.39
CA LEU A 91 10.16 -4.53 -6.69
C LEU A 91 9.68 -3.58 -5.60
N VAL A 92 10.53 -2.63 -5.25
CA VAL A 92 10.19 -1.50 -4.39
C VAL A 92 10.32 -0.20 -5.18
N ALA A 93 9.44 0.76 -4.91
CA ALA A 93 9.55 2.11 -5.44
C ALA A 93 9.00 3.13 -4.45
N VAL A 94 9.52 4.36 -4.53
CA VAL A 94 9.02 5.52 -3.79
C VAL A 94 8.54 6.54 -4.81
N ASN A 95 7.29 6.96 -4.69
CA ASN A 95 6.74 8.05 -5.49
C ASN A 95 6.80 9.38 -4.75
N HIS A 96 6.52 9.38 -3.45
CA HIS A 96 6.61 10.55 -2.58
C HIS A 96 7.14 10.15 -1.21
N ASP A 97 8.07 10.94 -0.69
CA ASP A 97 8.73 10.73 0.60
C ASP A 97 8.54 11.97 1.48
N ALA A 98 7.44 11.97 2.23
CA ALA A 98 7.10 13.05 3.16
C ALA A 98 7.87 12.93 4.48
N SER A 99 8.22 11.71 4.89
CA SER A 99 8.91 11.44 6.15
C SER A 99 10.43 11.49 6.06
N GLY A 100 11.00 11.29 4.87
CA GLY A 100 12.44 11.06 4.65
C GLY A 100 12.88 9.61 4.85
N ASN A 101 11.93 8.70 5.14
CA ASN A 101 12.19 7.28 5.44
C ASN A 101 11.34 6.33 4.56
N ALA A 102 10.67 6.82 3.51
CA ALA A 102 9.73 6.01 2.73
C ALA A 102 10.37 4.76 2.11
N LEU A 103 11.62 4.86 1.63
CA LEU A 103 12.32 3.71 1.06
C LEU A 103 12.64 2.64 2.10
N ASP A 104 13.09 3.03 3.29
CA ASP A 104 13.40 2.10 4.38
C ASP A 104 12.13 1.40 4.87
N LEU A 105 11.02 2.13 4.96
CA LEU A 105 9.71 1.56 5.26
C LEU A 105 9.28 0.54 4.21
N ALA A 106 9.45 0.85 2.92
CA ALA A 106 9.10 -0.06 1.82
C ALA A 106 9.98 -1.32 1.80
N LEU A 107 11.29 -1.17 2.04
CA LEU A 107 12.23 -2.27 2.15
C LEU A 107 11.95 -3.16 3.37
N SER A 108 11.52 -2.58 4.49
CA SER A 108 11.12 -3.34 5.67
C SER A 108 9.82 -4.11 5.48
N TYR A 109 8.92 -3.64 4.61
CA TYR A 109 7.66 -4.32 4.31
C TYR A 109 7.87 -5.52 3.36
N ALA A 110 8.81 -5.41 2.42
CA ALA A 110 9.08 -6.39 1.37
C ALA A 110 9.69 -7.71 1.90
#